data_AF-A0A3D5BUZ7-F1
#
_entry.id   AF-A0A3D5BUZ7-F1
#
_cell.length_a   1.000
_cell.length_b   1.000
_cell.length_c   1.000
_cell.angle_alpha   90.00
_cell.angle_beta   90.00
_cell.angle_gamma   90.00
#
_symmetry.space_group_name_H-M   'P 1'
#
loop_
_entity.id
_entity.type
_entity.pdbx_description
1 polymer ?
#
loop_
_entity_poly.entity_id
_entity_poly.type
_entity_poly.pdbx_seq_one_letter_code
_entity_poly.pdbx_strand_id
1 'polypeptide(L)'
;MGAMMPILPEDEQVRGGVYLCQTGPCTSCGSCCGLYNVRGLSREGLRAVLDDRTRAFASVPRTIDAILAFEQERLDIEGRDHPVPDFHHCAFVGLIRDGGERVGCLLHPLE
;
A
#
# COMPACT_ATOMS: atom_id res chain seq x y z
N MET A 1 -13.24 -26.66 -15.73
CA MET A 1 -14.28 -26.15 -14.80
C MET A 1 -13.53 -25.63 -13.59
N GLY A 2 -13.26 -24.32 -13.52
CA GLY A 2 -12.53 -23.74 -12.40
C GLY A 2 -13.40 -23.78 -11.16
N ALA A 3 -12.90 -24.34 -10.07
CA ALA A 3 -13.60 -24.33 -8.80
C ALA A 3 -13.80 -22.86 -8.37
N MET A 4 -15.05 -22.46 -8.19
CA MET A 4 -15.38 -21.15 -7.63
C MET A 4 -14.91 -21.15 -6.17
N MET A 5 -13.97 -20.26 -5.83
CA MET A 5 -13.51 -20.14 -4.45
C MET A 5 -14.71 -19.75 -3.57
N PRO A 6 -14.83 -20.34 -2.37
CA PRO A 6 -15.94 -20.04 -1.47
C PRO A 6 -15.86 -18.58 -1.04
N ILE A 7 -17.00 -17.90 -1.10
CA ILE A 7 -17.15 -16.53 -0.61
C ILE A 7 -17.04 -16.57 0.92
N LEU A 8 -16.09 -15.85 1.47
CA LEU A 8 -15.88 -15.75 2.92
C LEU A 8 -16.77 -14.64 3.50
N PRO A 9 -17.14 -14.69 4.80
CA PRO A 9 -17.95 -13.65 5.44
C PRO A 9 -17.33 -12.24 5.38
N GLU A 10 -16.00 -12.18 5.29
CA GLU A 10 -15.23 -10.94 5.07
C GLU A 10 -15.47 -10.30 3.69
N ASP A 11 -15.92 -11.06 2.68
CA ASP A 11 -16.17 -10.61 1.30
C ASP A 11 -17.37 -9.67 1.19
N GLU A 12 -18.30 -9.77 2.14
CA GLU A 12 -19.52 -8.97 2.18
C GLU A 12 -19.23 -7.51 2.57
N GLN A 13 -18.08 -7.26 3.20
CA GLN A 13 -17.62 -5.94 3.62
C GLN A 13 -16.75 -5.25 2.54
N VAL A 14 -16.32 -5.98 1.51
CA VAL A 14 -15.50 -5.45 0.43
C VAL A 14 -16.38 -4.91 -0.68
N ARG A 15 -16.38 -3.59 -0.84
CA ARG A 15 -17.14 -2.88 -1.87
C ARG A 15 -16.78 -3.42 -3.27
N GLY A 16 -17.67 -4.21 -3.86
CA GLY A 16 -17.48 -4.82 -5.18
C GLY A 16 -16.73 -6.15 -5.20
N GLY A 17 -16.42 -6.76 -4.06
CA GLY A 17 -15.78 -8.09 -3.98
C GLY A 17 -14.35 -8.16 -4.52
N VAL A 18 -13.68 -7.02 -4.71
CA VAL A 18 -12.33 -6.97 -5.28
C VAL A 18 -11.28 -6.75 -4.19
N TYR A 19 -10.62 -7.83 -3.81
CA TYR A 19 -9.49 -7.84 -2.88
C TYR A 19 -8.17 -7.54 -3.58
N LEU A 20 -7.91 -6.29 -3.94
CA LEU A 20 -6.71 -6.00 -4.74
C LEU A 20 -5.41 -6.10 -3.94
N CYS A 21 -5.42 -5.82 -2.63
CA CYS A 21 -4.17 -5.63 -1.90
C CYS A 21 -4.01 -6.42 -0.59
N GLN A 22 -5.08 -6.86 0.08
CA GLN A 22 -5.00 -7.49 1.42
C GLN A 22 -5.95 -8.68 1.50
N THR A 23 -5.46 -9.90 1.27
CA THR A 23 -6.26 -11.12 1.20
C THR A 23 -6.16 -11.98 2.47
N GLY A 24 -5.57 -11.42 3.54
CA GLY A 24 -5.43 -12.07 4.84
C GLY A 24 -4.37 -11.37 5.71
N PRO A 25 -4.22 -11.77 7.00
CA PRO A 25 -3.36 -11.07 7.96
C PRO A 25 -1.89 -10.98 7.57
N CYS A 26 -1.40 -11.97 6.81
CA CYS A 26 -0.01 -12.08 6.36
C CYS A 26 0.15 -12.04 4.83
N THR A 27 -0.96 -11.89 4.08
CA THR A 27 -0.96 -12.02 2.61
C THR A 27 -1.49 -10.75 1.96
N SER A 28 -0.67 -10.15 1.12
CA SER A 28 -0.97 -8.88 0.46
C SER A 28 -0.20 -8.69 -0.83
N CYS A 29 -0.71 -7.84 -1.71
CA CYS A 29 -0.01 -7.37 -2.90
C CYS A 29 0.04 -5.84 -2.94
N GLY A 30 1.18 -5.29 -3.35
CA GLY A 30 1.37 -3.86 -3.64
C GLY A 30 2.01 -3.61 -5.01
N SER A 31 2.11 -4.62 -5.87
CA SER A 31 2.86 -4.52 -7.14
C SER A 31 2.27 -3.48 -8.09
N CYS A 32 0.95 -3.44 -8.24
CA CYS A 32 0.24 -2.44 -9.05
C CYS A 32 0.33 -1.02 -8.49
N CYS A 33 0.67 -0.89 -7.20
CA CYS A 33 0.89 0.38 -6.54
C CYS A 33 2.35 0.87 -6.64
N GLY A 34 3.19 0.20 -7.45
CA GLY A 34 4.57 0.63 -7.69
C GLY A 34 5.58 0.10 -6.68
N LEU A 35 5.23 -0.89 -5.86
CA LEU A 35 6.10 -1.43 -4.79
C LEU A 35 7.54 -1.75 -5.26
N TYR A 36 7.69 -2.22 -6.50
CA TYR A 36 8.99 -2.60 -7.08
C TYR A 36 9.55 -1.56 -8.05
N ASN A 37 8.84 -0.45 -8.31
CA ASN A 37 9.25 0.60 -9.24
C ASN A 37 10.14 1.65 -8.55
N VAL A 38 11.17 1.17 -7.85
CA VAL A 38 12.10 1.98 -7.06
C VAL A 38 13.53 1.58 -7.45
N ARG A 39 14.43 2.56 -7.65
CA ARG A 39 15.82 2.29 -8.03
C ARG A 39 16.60 1.63 -6.89
N GLY A 40 17.55 0.76 -7.25
CA GLY A 40 18.48 0.16 -6.28
C GLY A 40 17.82 -0.74 -5.24
N LEU A 41 16.65 -1.29 -5.56
CA LEU A 41 15.81 -1.96 -4.59
C LEU A 41 16.45 -3.24 -4.04
N SER A 42 16.76 -3.22 -2.75
CA SER A 42 17.02 -4.42 -1.95
C SER A 42 15.82 -4.75 -1.08
N ARG A 43 15.75 -5.97 -0.55
CA ARG A 43 14.69 -6.34 0.41
C ARG A 43 14.68 -5.41 1.63
N GLU A 44 15.85 -5.08 2.15
CA GLU A 44 16.02 -4.19 3.31
C GLU A 44 15.65 -2.74 2.98
N GLY A 45 16.08 -2.24 1.81
CA GLY A 45 15.74 -0.90 1.34
C GLY A 45 14.24 -0.74 1.10
N LEU A 46 13.62 -1.71 0.45
CA LEU A 46 12.16 -1.74 0.26
C LEU A 46 11.45 -1.70 1.62
N ARG A 47 11.90 -2.54 2.56
CA ARG A 47 11.32 -2.60 3.90
C ARG A 47 11.46 -1.27 4.65
N ALA A 48 12.61 -0.60 4.53
CA ALA A 48 12.85 0.70 5.16
C ALA A 48 11.93 1.79 4.61
N VAL A 49 11.75 1.83 3.28
CA VAL A 49 10.82 2.77 2.63
C VAL A 49 9.39 2.56 3.12
N LEU A 50 8.93 1.30 3.18
CA LEU A 50 7.58 0.99 3.64
C LEU A 50 7.37 1.36 5.12
N ASP A 51 8.36 1.12 5.97
CA ASP A 51 8.28 1.47 7.40
C ASP A 51 8.28 2.99 7.61
N ASP A 52 9.10 3.73 6.86
CA ASP A 52 9.13 5.19 6.95
C ASP A 52 7.79 5.80 6.52
N ARG A 53 7.24 5.36 5.39
CA ARG A 53 5.91 5.78 4.94
C ARG A 53 4.84 5.49 5.99
N THR A 54 4.82 4.28 6.54
CA THR A 54 3.87 3.91 7.61
C THR A 54 3.99 4.84 8.81
N ARG A 55 5.21 5.09 9.29
CA ARG A 55 5.44 5.93 10.47
C ARG A 55 5.06 7.39 10.22
N ALA A 56 5.45 7.95 9.07
CA ALA A 56 5.15 9.33 8.73
C ALA A 56 3.65 9.55 8.57
N PHE A 57 2.96 8.62 7.88
CA PHE A 57 1.54 8.74 7.62
C PHE A 57 0.65 8.56 8.86
N ALA A 58 1.14 7.88 9.91
CA ALA A 58 0.37 7.63 11.14
C ALA A 58 -0.15 8.90 11.82
N SER A 59 0.53 10.03 11.62
CA SER A 59 0.16 11.34 12.19
C SER A 59 -0.65 12.24 11.24
N VAL A 60 -0.89 11.80 10.00
CA VAL A 60 -1.55 12.61 8.97
C VAL A 60 -3.08 12.58 9.18
N PRO A 61 -3.74 13.74 9.32
CA PRO A 61 -5.20 13.80 9.39
C PRO A 61 -5.88 13.14 8.20
N ARG A 62 -7.02 12.48 8.43
CA ARG A 62 -7.83 11.86 7.36
C ARG A 62 -8.70 12.87 6.60
N THR A 63 -8.08 13.98 6.20
CA THR A 63 -8.68 14.99 5.33
C THR A 63 -8.01 14.94 3.96
N ILE A 64 -8.73 15.30 2.90
CA ILE A 64 -8.20 15.27 1.53
C ILE A 64 -6.93 16.13 1.43
N ASP A 65 -6.96 17.35 1.96
CA ASP A 65 -5.82 18.27 1.88
C ASP A 65 -4.57 17.72 2.57
N ALA A 66 -4.73 17.09 3.74
CA ALA A 66 -3.60 16.48 4.46
C ALA A 66 -3.05 15.25 3.73
N ILE A 67 -3.92 14.45 3.12
CA ILE A 67 -3.54 13.28 2.32
C ILE A 67 -2.75 13.73 1.08
N LEU A 68 -3.22 14.74 0.35
CA LEU A 68 -2.54 15.28 -0.82
C LEU A 68 -1.22 15.96 -0.45
N ALA A 69 -1.17 16.67 0.68
CA ALA A 69 0.08 17.25 1.19
C ALA A 69 1.11 16.17 1.51
N PHE A 70 0.70 15.06 2.14
CA PHE A 70 1.58 13.93 2.41
C PHE A 70 2.10 13.28 1.11
N GLU A 71 1.23 13.08 0.12
CA GLU A 71 1.66 12.54 -1.19
C GLU A 71 2.74 13.41 -1.82
N GLN A 72 2.55 14.73 -1.82
CA GLN A 72 3.52 15.66 -2.38
C GLN A 72 4.85 15.63 -1.61
N GLU A 73 4.79 15.60 -0.28
CA GLU A 73 5.98 15.48 0.57
C GLU A 73 6.77 14.20 0.28
N ARG A 74 6.08 13.05 0.12
CA ARG A 74 6.75 11.79 -0.25
C ARG A 74 7.40 11.87 -1.63
N LEU A 75 6.73 12.46 -2.62
CA LEU A 75 7.31 12.65 -3.96
C LEU A 75 8.57 13.53 -3.94
N ASP A 76 8.63 14.52 -3.05
CA ASP A 76 9.78 15.41 -2.93
C ASP A 76 10.97 14.71 -2.24
N ILE A 77 10.71 13.81 -1.29
CA ILE A 77 11.74 13.04 -0.57
C ILE A 77 12.25 11.84 -1.40
N GLU A 78 11.33 11.07 -1.96
CA GLU A 78 11.63 9.82 -2.68
C GLU A 78 12.06 10.07 -4.13
N GLY A 79 11.73 11.25 -4.65
CA GLY A 79 11.98 11.63 -6.03
C GLY A 79 10.97 11.03 -7.01
N ARG A 80 11.10 11.45 -8.28
CA ARG A 80 10.22 11.06 -9.39
C ARG A 80 10.93 10.21 -10.44
N ASP A 81 12.20 9.89 -10.23
CA ASP A 81 13.03 9.10 -11.15
C ASP A 81 12.79 7.60 -10.94
N HIS A 82 11.59 7.17 -11.27
CA HIS A 82 11.22 5.75 -11.22
C HIS A 82 11.79 4.99 -12.43
N PRO A 83 12.21 3.72 -12.26
CA PRO A 83 12.71 2.88 -13.36
C PRO A 83 11.78 2.79 -14.56
N VAL A 84 10.46 2.76 -14.33
CA VAL A 84 9.41 2.78 -15.34
C VAL A 84 8.58 4.07 -15.15
N PRO A 85 8.81 5.12 -15.94
CA PRO A 85 8.23 6.45 -15.72
C PRO A 85 6.70 6.49 -15.74
N ASP A 86 6.08 5.73 -16.65
CA ASP A 86 4.62 5.71 -16.82
C ASP A 86 3.92 4.72 -15.88
N PHE A 87 4.67 4.00 -15.05
CA PHE A 87 4.11 3.06 -14.11
C PHE A 87 3.74 3.77 -12.80
N HIS A 88 2.54 3.50 -12.31
CA HIS A 88 2.01 4.13 -11.11
C HIS A 88 2.92 3.91 -9.88
N HIS A 89 3.18 4.99 -9.14
CA HIS A 89 3.91 4.97 -7.87
C HIS A 89 3.02 5.57 -6.79
N CYS A 90 2.61 4.75 -5.83
CA CYS A 90 1.73 5.17 -4.76
C CYS A 90 2.53 5.44 -3.48
N ALA A 91 2.48 6.68 -2.98
CA ALA A 91 3.07 7.10 -1.71
C ALA A 91 2.43 6.41 -0.49
N PHE A 92 1.21 5.89 -0.66
CA PHE A 92 0.43 5.27 0.42
C PHE A 92 0.64 3.77 0.54
N VAL A 93 1.60 3.16 -0.17
CA VAL A 93 1.95 1.75 0.10
C VAL A 93 2.90 1.71 1.28
N GLY A 94 2.50 1.00 2.33
CA GLY A 94 3.29 0.80 3.54
C GLY A 94 3.02 -0.56 4.18
N LEU A 95 3.27 -0.64 5.48
CA LEU A 95 3.06 -1.82 6.33
C LEU A 95 1.80 -1.68 7.18
N ILE A 96 0.97 -2.72 7.16
CA ILE A 96 -0.19 -2.89 8.04
C ILE A 96 0.17 -3.86 9.17
N ARG A 97 -0.17 -3.51 10.41
CA ARG A 97 0.26 -4.19 11.66
C ARG A 97 -0.91 -4.45 12.62
N ASP A 98 -1.90 -5.20 12.18
CA ASP A 98 -3.18 -5.48 12.86
C ASP A 98 -3.38 -6.99 13.13
N GLY A 99 -2.52 -7.57 13.98
CA GLY A 99 -2.53 -9.02 14.27
C GLY A 99 -1.69 -9.87 13.31
N GLY A 100 -1.03 -9.21 12.35
CA GLY A 100 0.00 -9.74 11.48
C GLY A 100 0.86 -8.59 10.96
N GLU A 101 1.74 -8.86 10.01
CA GLU A 101 2.44 -7.81 9.28
C GLU A 101 2.44 -8.11 7.79
N ARG A 102 1.95 -7.15 7.00
CA ARG A 102 1.83 -7.26 5.55
C ARG A 102 2.00 -5.92 4.87
N VAL A 103 2.23 -5.94 3.56
CA VAL A 103 2.18 -4.72 2.73
C VAL A 103 0.70 -4.30 2.58
N GLY A 104 0.41 -3.02 2.54
CA GLY A 104 -0.96 -2.57 2.31
C GLY A 104 -1.06 -1.08 2.02
N CYS A 105 -2.28 -0.64 1.78
CA CYS A 105 -2.57 0.77 1.53
C CYS A 105 -2.73 1.49 2.87
N LEU A 106 -1.97 2.54 3.15
CA LEU A 106 -2.09 3.28 4.40
C LEU A 106 -3.40 4.08 4.50
N LEU A 107 -4.06 4.31 3.36
CA LEU A 107 -5.42 4.82 3.31
C LEU A 107 -6.46 3.78 3.80
N HIS A 108 -6.14 2.48 3.71
CA HIS A 108 -7.01 1.37 4.11
C HIS A 108 -6.22 0.23 4.81
N PRO A 109 -6.47 -0.05 6.09
CA PRO A 109 -7.84 -0.30 6.50
C PRO A 109 -8.46 0.99 7.05
N LEU A 110 -9.61 1.35 6.47
CA LEU A 110 -10.58 2.12 7.22
C LEU A 110 -10.89 1.26 8.46
N GLU A 111 -10.95 1.90 9.61
CA GLU A 111 -11.57 1.36 10.80
C GLU A 111 -12.92 0.67 10.48
#